data_AF-A0A7S1CLH9-F1
#
_entry.id   AF-A0A7S1CLH9-F1
#
_cell.length_a   1.000
_cell.length_b   1.000
_cell.length_c   1.000
_cell.angle_alpha   90.00
_cell.angle_beta   90.00
_cell.angle_gamma   90.00
#
_symmetry.space_group_name_H-M   'P 1'
#
loop_
_entity.id
_entity.type
_entity.pdbx_description
1 polymer ?
#
loop_
_entity_poly.entity_id
_entity_poly.type
_entity_poly.pdbx_seq_one_letter_code
_entity_poly.pdbx_strand_id
1 'polypeptide(L)'
;TVETTIGGSAVAGGYFRLSLDTTGCATCAVRAEHISAEIDATNAFDSREFEQLLENMPNVGDVDVTRETIDADENTFRWHITFKSDTGDLDQLEVYDDSRLVDTSGNDDPVSVTIGTSFDGAVPADLCYGASSCPEVNEENAQSYRITNLEPGVRYYVRVVGKNVLGFGEMRQTTPDSLVPPKQPPGKPESPYHTSGRPLLKLVSGT
;
A
#
# COMPACT_ATOMS: atom_id res chain seq x y z
N THR A 1 3.05 1.44 -5.59
CA THR A 1 2.98 0.11 -6.24
C THR A 1 4.18 -0.04 -7.12
N VAL A 2 4.87 -1.15 -6.95
CA VAL A 2 6.02 -1.55 -7.76
C VAL A 2 5.56 -2.65 -8.72
N GLU A 3 6.00 -2.58 -9.96
CA GLU A 3 5.80 -3.61 -10.96
C GLU A 3 7.11 -4.36 -11.16
N THR A 4 7.09 -5.66 -10.93
CA THR A 4 8.20 -6.54 -11.28
C THR A 4 7.78 -7.33 -12.51
N THR A 5 8.40 -7.06 -13.66
CA THR A 5 8.17 -7.83 -14.88
C THR A 5 9.34 -8.79 -15.07
N ILE A 6 9.06 -10.09 -15.04
CA ILE A 6 10.01 -11.11 -15.47
C ILE A 6 9.81 -11.22 -16.97
N GLY A 7 10.81 -10.83 -17.78
CA GLY A 7 10.63 -10.81 -19.23
C GLY A 7 11.87 -10.40 -20.02
N GLY A 8 11.87 -10.80 -21.29
CA GLY A 8 12.96 -10.62 -22.26
C GLY A 8 12.90 -11.74 -23.31
N SER A 9 12.80 -12.98 -22.83
CA SER A 9 12.58 -14.23 -23.57
C SER A 9 11.76 -15.22 -22.71
N ALA A 10 11.46 -16.40 -23.24
CA ALA A 10 10.67 -17.42 -22.56
C ALA A 10 11.37 -17.99 -21.31
N VAL A 11 10.67 -18.06 -20.18
CA VAL A 11 11.22 -18.56 -18.91
C VAL A 11 10.95 -20.07 -18.77
N ALA A 12 12.02 -20.87 -18.77
CA ALA A 12 11.93 -22.32 -18.50
C ALA A 12 11.88 -22.64 -17.00
N GLY A 13 12.42 -21.75 -16.17
CA GLY A 13 12.44 -21.86 -14.72
C GLY A 13 13.68 -21.20 -14.13
N GLY A 14 14.06 -21.68 -12.94
CA GLY A 14 15.13 -21.09 -12.16
C GLY A 14 14.61 -20.14 -11.09
N TYR A 15 15.52 -19.38 -10.51
CA TYR A 15 15.22 -18.50 -9.39
C TYR A 15 15.87 -17.15 -9.57
N PHE A 16 15.22 -16.13 -8.99
CA PHE A 16 15.80 -14.82 -8.83
C PHE A 16 15.62 -14.34 -7.38
N ARG A 17 16.32 -13.27 -7.03
CA ARG A 17 16.21 -12.59 -5.74
C ARG A 17 16.09 -11.10 -5.95
N LEU A 18 15.24 -10.50 -5.15
CA LEU A 18 15.06 -9.06 -5.04
C LEU A 18 15.71 -8.53 -3.76
N SER A 19 16.20 -7.30 -3.80
CA SER A 19 16.60 -6.51 -2.64
C SER A 19 15.70 -5.29 -2.45
N LEU A 20 15.49 -4.90 -1.20
CA LEU A 20 14.88 -3.63 -0.83
C LEU A 20 15.84 -2.91 0.10
N ASP A 21 16.23 -1.68 -0.23
CA ASP A 21 16.94 -0.79 0.69
C ASP A 21 15.94 0.18 1.34
N THR A 22 15.90 0.18 2.67
CA THR A 22 15.03 1.08 3.46
C THR A 22 15.86 2.03 4.33
N THR A 23 17.17 2.11 4.14
CA THR A 23 18.06 2.95 4.95
C THR A 23 17.72 4.43 4.84
N GLY A 24 17.25 4.87 3.66
CA GLY A 24 16.77 6.23 3.39
C GLY A 24 15.34 6.53 3.88
N CYS A 25 14.56 5.49 4.20
CA CYS A 25 13.15 5.62 4.53
C CYS A 25 12.95 6.16 5.97
N ALA A 26 12.47 7.40 6.07
CA ALA A 26 12.27 8.07 7.36
C ALA A 26 11.16 7.42 8.21
N THR A 27 10.19 6.78 7.59
CA THR A 27 8.98 6.22 8.20
C THR A 27 9.04 4.70 8.40
N CYS A 28 10.04 4.03 7.83
CA CYS A 28 10.21 2.58 7.94
C CYS A 28 10.67 2.18 9.33
N ALA A 29 10.12 1.07 9.84
CA ALA A 29 10.45 0.52 11.15
C ALA A 29 11.86 -0.10 11.16
N VAL A 30 12.21 -0.79 10.09
CA VAL A 30 13.55 -1.31 9.83
C VAL A 30 14.18 -0.47 8.73
N ARG A 31 15.43 -0.05 8.95
CA ARG A 31 16.20 0.82 8.03
C ARG A 31 17.48 0.13 7.63
N ALA A 32 17.34 -0.89 6.82
CA ALA A 32 18.43 -1.71 6.34
C ALA A 32 18.10 -2.27 4.95
N GLU A 33 19.14 -2.63 4.22
CA GLU A 33 19.01 -3.43 3.01
C GLU A 33 18.77 -4.89 3.40
N HIS A 34 17.76 -5.50 2.80
CA HIS A 34 17.50 -6.93 2.92
C HIS A 34 17.24 -7.56 1.56
N ILE A 35 17.63 -8.82 1.46
CA ILE A 35 17.52 -9.64 0.26
C ILE A 35 16.51 -10.73 0.53
N SER A 36 15.63 -10.94 -0.44
CA SER A 36 14.61 -11.99 -0.43
C SER A 36 15.22 -13.39 -0.50
N ALA A 37 14.41 -14.39 -0.16
CA ALA A 37 14.72 -15.79 -0.47
C ALA A 37 14.65 -16.03 -1.99
N GLU A 38 14.94 -17.26 -2.42
CA GLU A 38 14.85 -17.65 -3.84
C GLU A 38 13.40 -17.60 -4.32
N ILE A 39 13.10 -16.69 -5.24
CA ILE A 39 11.80 -16.54 -5.88
C ILE A 39 11.80 -17.42 -7.13
N ASP A 40 10.86 -18.35 -7.20
CA ASP A 40 10.72 -19.27 -8.32
C ASP A 40 10.13 -18.53 -9.54
N ALA A 41 10.80 -18.64 -10.68
CA ALA A 41 10.40 -17.97 -11.91
C ALA A 41 9.41 -18.78 -12.77
N THR A 42 9.00 -19.97 -12.33
CA THR A 42 8.06 -20.84 -13.04
C THR A 42 6.61 -20.41 -12.83
N ASN A 43 5.72 -20.92 -13.69
CA ASN A 43 4.29 -20.68 -13.59
C ASN A 43 3.61 -21.30 -12.34
N ALA A 44 4.30 -22.24 -11.68
CA ALA A 44 3.82 -22.91 -10.46
C ALA A 44 3.85 -21.98 -9.25
N PHE A 45 4.75 -20.99 -9.25
CA PHE A 45 4.88 -20.01 -8.18
C PHE A 45 3.70 -19.04 -8.22
N ASP A 46 2.90 -19.00 -7.16
CA ASP A 46 1.68 -18.19 -7.10
C ASP A 46 1.88 -16.87 -6.35
N SER A 47 0.89 -15.97 -6.45
CA SER A 47 0.97 -14.66 -5.80
C SER A 47 1.04 -14.73 -4.28
N ARG A 48 0.46 -15.76 -3.68
CA ARG A 48 0.44 -15.92 -2.23
C ARG A 48 1.79 -16.37 -1.70
N GLU A 49 2.47 -17.25 -2.44
CA GLU A 49 3.84 -17.65 -2.15
C GLU A 49 4.80 -16.46 -2.31
N PHE A 50 4.61 -15.65 -3.35
CA PHE A 50 5.42 -14.44 -3.55
C PHE A 50 5.18 -13.41 -2.43
N GLU A 51 3.93 -13.13 -2.09
CA GLU A 51 3.54 -12.29 -0.95
C GLU A 51 4.26 -12.74 0.32
N GLN A 52 4.08 -14.00 0.74
CA GLN A 52 4.73 -14.53 1.95
C GLN A 52 6.26 -14.44 1.90
N LEU A 53 6.87 -14.66 0.73
CA LEU A 53 8.32 -14.59 0.58
C LEU A 53 8.83 -13.17 0.82
N LEU A 54 8.13 -12.16 0.28
CA LEU A 54 8.46 -10.75 0.50
C LEU A 54 8.21 -10.33 1.95
N GLU A 55 7.09 -10.72 2.56
CA GLU A 55 6.76 -10.43 3.97
C GLU A 55 7.73 -11.08 4.96
N ASN A 56 8.48 -12.10 4.55
CA ASN A 56 9.53 -12.69 5.38
C ASN A 56 10.82 -11.84 5.40
N MET A 57 10.94 -10.80 4.56
CA MET A 57 12.07 -9.88 4.65
C MET A 57 11.89 -8.92 5.83
N PRO A 58 12.91 -8.71 6.69
CA PRO A 58 12.76 -7.89 7.90
C PRO A 58 12.36 -6.43 7.67
N ASN A 59 12.58 -5.89 6.48
CA ASN A 59 12.23 -4.51 6.11
C ASN A 59 10.98 -4.40 5.24
N VAL A 60 10.20 -5.48 5.14
CA VAL A 60 8.92 -5.52 4.43
C VAL A 60 7.84 -5.93 5.42
N GLY A 61 6.80 -5.11 5.53
CA GLY A 61 5.60 -5.47 6.28
C GLY A 61 4.56 -6.13 5.38
N ASP A 62 3.30 -5.72 5.51
CA ASP A 62 2.16 -6.23 4.73
C ASP A 62 2.27 -5.79 3.26
N VAL A 63 2.23 -6.75 2.33
CA VAL A 63 2.25 -6.50 0.89
C VAL A 63 1.12 -7.22 0.19
N ASP A 64 0.59 -6.62 -0.87
CA ASP A 64 -0.41 -7.26 -1.73
C ASP A 64 0.25 -7.55 -3.09
N VAL A 65 0.28 -8.82 -3.48
CA VAL A 65 0.89 -9.27 -4.73
C VAL A 65 -0.17 -9.82 -5.67
N THR A 66 -0.17 -9.34 -6.92
CA THR A 66 -1.01 -9.89 -7.99
C THR A 66 -0.17 -10.21 -9.22
N ARG A 67 -0.62 -11.18 -10.02
CA ARG A 67 0.06 -11.64 -11.23
C ARG A 67 -0.80 -11.40 -12.46
N GLU A 68 -0.18 -10.85 -13.49
CA GLU A 68 -0.66 -10.76 -14.86
C GLU A 68 0.18 -11.69 -15.74
N THR A 69 -0.46 -12.60 -16.48
CA THR A 69 0.22 -13.38 -17.51
C THR A 69 0.34 -12.55 -18.78
N ILE A 70 1.57 -12.28 -19.21
CA ILE A 70 1.85 -11.52 -20.43
C ILE A 70 1.87 -12.46 -21.64
N ASP A 71 2.58 -13.58 -21.51
CA ASP A 71 2.63 -14.63 -22.51
C ASP A 71 2.67 -16.00 -21.82
N ALA A 72 1.65 -16.81 -22.07
CA ALA A 72 1.52 -18.13 -21.44
C ALA A 72 2.39 -19.20 -22.12
N ASP A 73 2.69 -19.03 -23.41
CA ASP A 73 3.53 -19.96 -24.17
C ASP A 73 5.01 -19.74 -23.81
N GLU A 74 5.36 -18.52 -23.41
CA GLU A 74 6.70 -18.12 -22.98
C GLU A 74 6.89 -18.08 -21.45
N ASN A 75 5.86 -18.38 -20.64
CA ASN A 75 5.89 -18.20 -19.17
C ASN A 75 6.35 -16.79 -18.73
N THR A 76 5.95 -15.76 -19.46
CA THR A 76 6.29 -14.36 -19.16
C THR A 76 5.20 -13.76 -18.25
N PHE A 77 5.60 -13.28 -17.07
CA PHE A 77 4.69 -12.78 -16.04
C PHE A 77 5.05 -11.37 -15.57
N ARG A 78 4.03 -10.56 -15.33
CA ARG A 78 4.14 -9.30 -14.60
C ARG A 78 3.51 -9.45 -13.23
N TRP A 79 4.24 -9.02 -12.21
CA TRP A 79 3.80 -9.00 -10.83
C TRP A 79 3.58 -7.55 -10.40
N HIS A 80 2.41 -7.27 -9.82
CA HIS A 80 2.15 -5.99 -9.17
C HIS A 80 2.27 -6.19 -7.66
N ILE A 81 3.23 -5.50 -7.07
CA ILE A 81 3.55 -5.54 -5.63
C ILE A 81 3.13 -4.20 -5.02
N THR A 82 2.20 -4.25 -4.08
CA THR A 82 1.70 -3.05 -3.39
C THR A 82 2.00 -3.14 -1.90
N PHE A 83 2.93 -2.32 -1.41
CA PHE A 83 3.20 -2.16 0.01
C PHE A 83 2.00 -1.52 0.71
N LYS A 84 1.48 -2.18 1.74
CA LYS A 84 0.27 -1.75 2.48
C LYS A 84 0.62 -1.17 3.84
N SER A 85 1.61 -1.72 4.53
CA SER A 85 2.06 -1.27 5.87
C SER A 85 2.84 0.03 5.83
N ASP A 86 3.67 0.22 4.82
CA ASP A 86 4.61 1.33 4.75
C ASP A 86 3.90 2.65 4.46
N THR A 87 4.46 3.73 4.99
CA THR A 87 3.90 5.07 4.78
C THR A 87 4.91 5.96 4.12
N GLY A 88 4.52 6.63 3.04
CA GLY A 88 5.44 7.43 2.26
C GLY A 88 6.04 6.66 1.11
N ASP A 89 7.00 7.32 0.47
CA ASP A 89 7.72 6.75 -0.63
C ASP A 89 8.73 5.71 -0.11
N LEU A 90 8.73 4.55 -0.75
CA LEU A 90 9.73 3.52 -0.53
C LEU A 90 10.64 3.52 -1.75
N ASP A 91 11.92 3.31 -1.53
CA ASP A 91 12.85 3.08 -2.63
C ASP A 91 12.39 1.84 -3.42
N GLN A 92 12.67 1.87 -4.72
CA GLN A 92 12.27 0.81 -5.64
C GLN A 92 12.96 -0.52 -5.26
N LEU A 93 12.25 -1.64 -5.43
CA LEU A 93 12.87 -2.96 -5.38
C LEU A 93 13.94 -3.07 -6.48
N GLU A 94 15.05 -3.71 -6.16
CA GLU A 94 16.13 -3.95 -7.11
C GLU A 94 16.31 -5.45 -7.36
N VAL A 95 16.81 -5.80 -8.55
CA VAL A 95 17.19 -7.18 -8.86
C VAL A 95 18.53 -7.44 -8.20
N TYR A 96 18.54 -8.31 -7.20
CA TYR A 96 19.76 -8.69 -6.51
C TYR A 96 20.54 -9.76 -7.29
N ASP A 97 19.84 -10.78 -7.79
CA ASP A 97 20.42 -11.86 -8.58
C ASP A 97 19.34 -12.51 -9.46
N ASP A 98 19.56 -12.55 -10.78
CA ASP A 98 18.75 -13.28 -11.76
C ASP A 98 19.61 -14.23 -12.63
N SER A 99 20.88 -14.44 -12.24
CA SER A 99 21.84 -15.26 -13.00
C SER A 99 21.47 -16.74 -13.12
N ARG A 100 20.48 -17.18 -12.33
CA ARG A 100 19.97 -18.56 -12.27
C ARG A 100 18.68 -18.76 -13.06
N LEU A 101 18.23 -17.75 -13.80
CA LEU A 101 17.12 -17.91 -14.74
C LEU A 101 17.55 -18.77 -15.93
N VAL A 102 16.62 -19.60 -16.40
CA VAL A 102 16.83 -20.52 -17.52
C VAL A 102 15.87 -20.16 -18.64
N ASP A 103 16.39 -19.98 -19.86
CA ASP A 103 15.60 -19.75 -21.07
C ASP A 103 15.13 -21.08 -21.69
N THR A 104 13.90 -21.12 -22.19
CA THR A 104 13.30 -22.23 -22.94
C THR A 104 13.72 -22.25 -24.42
N SER A 105 14.24 -21.14 -24.96
CA SER A 105 14.41 -20.94 -26.40
C SER A 105 15.67 -21.61 -26.98
N GLY A 106 16.65 -21.95 -26.14
CA GLY A 106 17.96 -22.46 -26.60
C GLY A 106 18.76 -21.45 -27.43
N ASN A 107 18.25 -20.23 -27.59
CA ASN A 107 19.01 -19.08 -28.07
C ASN A 107 19.67 -18.43 -26.85
N ASP A 108 20.88 -17.92 -26.99
CA ASP A 108 21.63 -17.21 -25.93
C ASP A 108 20.99 -15.84 -25.57
N ASP A 109 19.67 -15.67 -25.72
CA ASP A 109 18.99 -14.45 -25.31
C ASP A 109 18.87 -14.44 -23.76
N PRO A 110 19.42 -13.43 -23.08
CA PRO A 110 19.42 -13.40 -21.62
C PRO A 110 17.99 -13.15 -21.11
N VAL A 111 17.44 -14.12 -20.39
CA VAL A 111 16.27 -13.91 -19.54
C VAL A 111 16.72 -13.05 -18.35
N SER A 112 16.01 -11.95 -18.10
CA SER A 112 16.31 -11.05 -16.98
C SER A 112 15.03 -10.63 -16.27
N VAL A 113 15.19 -10.18 -15.03
CA VAL A 113 14.11 -9.53 -14.29
C VAL A 113 14.21 -8.02 -14.49
N THR A 114 13.09 -7.38 -14.74
CA THR A 114 12.99 -5.92 -14.81
C THR A 114 12.03 -5.42 -13.75
N ILE A 115 12.39 -4.32 -13.10
CA ILE A 115 11.56 -3.71 -12.07
C ILE A 115 11.27 -2.27 -12.47
N GLY A 116 10.03 -1.86 -12.32
CA GLY A 116 9.53 -0.51 -12.57
C GLY A 116 8.67 -0.05 -11.40
N THR A 117 8.69 1.23 -11.06
CA THR A 117 7.72 1.80 -10.13
C THR A 117 6.55 2.34 -10.93
N SER A 118 5.32 1.86 -10.67
CA SER A 118 4.12 2.39 -11.34
C SER A 118 3.50 3.56 -10.59
N PHE A 119 3.59 3.54 -9.26
CA PHE A 119 3.09 4.61 -8.40
C PHE A 119 3.98 4.78 -7.17
N ASP A 120 4.56 5.96 -7.02
CA ASP A 120 5.34 6.35 -5.85
C ASP A 120 4.42 6.53 -4.63
N GLY A 121 4.96 6.22 -3.46
CA GLY A 121 4.26 6.46 -2.22
C GLY A 121 4.28 7.95 -1.87
N ALA A 122 3.22 8.45 -1.25
CA ALA A 122 3.21 9.81 -0.71
C ALA A 122 2.96 9.75 0.79
N VAL A 123 3.75 10.50 1.57
CA VAL A 123 3.48 10.69 3.00
C VAL A 123 2.26 11.61 3.11
N PRO A 124 1.13 11.16 3.69
CA PRO A 124 0.00 12.05 3.91
C PRO A 124 0.40 13.21 4.83
N ALA A 125 0.02 14.44 4.48
CA ALA A 125 0.39 15.63 5.25
C ALA A 125 -0.07 15.57 6.73
N ASP A 126 -1.21 14.93 6.97
CA ASP A 126 -1.81 14.77 8.30
C ASP A 126 -1.41 13.46 8.99
N LEU A 127 -0.45 12.71 8.45
CA LEU A 127 0.05 11.52 9.11
C LEU A 127 0.72 11.92 10.43
N CYS A 128 0.09 11.53 11.53
CA CYS A 128 0.76 11.53 12.82
C CYS A 128 1.71 10.32 12.83
N TYR A 129 3.00 10.52 12.59
CA TYR A 129 4.00 9.47 12.76
C TYR A 129 5.36 10.11 13.00
N GLY A 130 6.12 9.57 13.95
CA GLY A 130 7.38 10.18 14.39
C GLY A 130 7.16 11.44 15.23
N ALA A 131 7.41 12.62 14.66
CA ALA A 131 7.51 13.90 15.39
C ALA A 131 6.15 14.51 15.79
N SER A 132 5.06 14.07 15.16
CA SER A 132 3.70 14.54 15.41
C SER A 132 2.99 13.67 16.46
N SER A 133 2.42 14.32 17.48
CA SER A 133 1.65 13.67 18.55
C SER A 133 0.41 12.98 17.98
N CYS A 134 0.43 11.65 17.89
CA CYS A 134 -0.77 10.89 17.58
C CYS A 134 -1.77 10.90 18.74
N PRO A 135 -3.08 10.72 18.45
CA PRO A 135 -4.03 10.32 19.46
C PRO A 135 -3.62 8.96 20.05
N GLU A 136 -3.27 8.94 21.33
CA GLU A 136 -2.90 7.71 22.06
C GLU A 136 -4.09 7.19 22.86
N VAL A 137 -4.36 5.89 22.75
CA VAL A 137 -5.36 5.20 23.56
C VAL A 137 -4.70 4.74 24.86
N ASN A 138 -4.78 5.57 25.89
CA ASN A 138 -4.11 5.36 27.19
C ASN A 138 -4.99 4.67 28.25
N GLU A 139 -6.02 3.94 27.83
CA GLU A 139 -6.93 3.22 28.72
C GLU A 139 -6.56 1.74 28.80
N GLU A 140 -6.55 1.19 30.01
CA GLU A 140 -6.26 -0.22 30.27
C GLU A 140 -7.31 -1.09 29.58
N ASN A 141 -6.90 -1.92 28.61
CA ASN A 141 -7.76 -2.78 27.78
C ASN A 141 -8.71 -2.06 26.79
N ALA A 142 -8.47 -0.79 26.45
CA ALA A 142 -9.26 -0.15 25.41
C ALA A 142 -8.96 -0.73 24.02
N GLN A 143 -9.97 -1.35 23.41
CA GLN A 143 -9.92 -1.92 22.06
C GLN A 143 -10.61 -1.03 21.01
N SER A 144 -11.09 0.15 21.40
CA SER A 144 -11.84 1.06 20.54
C SER A 144 -11.45 2.50 20.79
N TYR A 145 -11.37 3.29 19.71
CA TYR A 145 -11.17 4.73 19.77
C TYR A 145 -12.16 5.43 18.85
N ARG A 146 -12.78 6.52 19.32
CA ARG A 146 -13.71 7.31 18.52
C ARG A 146 -13.04 8.59 18.04
N ILE A 147 -12.77 8.64 16.74
CA ILE A 147 -12.25 9.84 16.08
C ILE A 147 -13.40 10.86 15.92
N THR A 148 -13.17 12.09 16.36
CA THR A 148 -14.14 13.20 16.29
C THR A 148 -13.62 14.35 15.44
N ASN A 149 -14.48 15.31 15.11
CA ASN A 149 -14.12 16.52 14.32
C ASN A 149 -13.63 16.20 12.89
N LEU A 150 -14.18 15.15 12.26
CA LEU A 150 -13.95 14.85 10.86
C LEU A 150 -14.81 15.74 9.95
N GLU A 151 -14.26 16.13 8.80
CA GLU A 151 -14.99 16.91 7.81
C GLU A 151 -15.98 16.04 7.02
N PRO A 152 -17.28 16.41 6.96
CA PRO A 152 -18.27 15.62 6.23
C PRO A 152 -17.99 15.57 4.72
N GLY A 153 -18.08 14.38 4.13
CA GLY A 153 -17.82 14.17 2.70
C GLY A 153 -16.35 14.04 2.32
N VAL A 154 -15.42 14.13 3.27
CA VAL A 154 -13.98 13.87 3.05
C VAL A 154 -13.68 12.40 3.32
N ARG A 155 -12.84 11.78 2.48
CA ARG A 155 -12.42 10.38 2.66
C ARG A 155 -11.26 10.32 3.66
N TYR A 156 -11.42 9.53 4.70
CA TYR A 156 -10.39 9.28 5.70
C TYR A 156 -9.88 7.84 5.60
N TYR A 157 -8.56 7.70 5.73
CA TYR A 157 -7.85 6.45 5.90
C TYR A 157 -7.30 6.43 7.34
N VAL A 158 -7.37 5.29 8.01
CA VAL A 158 -6.90 5.15 9.40
C VAL A 158 -5.92 3.98 9.45
N ARG A 159 -4.85 4.17 10.24
CA ARG A 159 -3.89 3.13 10.57
C ARG A 159 -3.77 3.02 12.09
N VAL A 160 -3.52 1.81 12.57
CA VAL A 160 -3.33 1.53 14.00
C VAL A 160 -1.94 0.95 14.21
N VAL A 161 -1.25 1.41 15.23
CA VAL A 161 0.08 0.93 15.61
C VAL A 161 0.14 0.64 17.10
N GLY A 162 0.78 -0.47 17.47
CA GLY A 162 1.07 -0.78 18.86
C GLY A 162 2.31 -0.02 19.33
N LYS A 163 2.27 0.57 20.53
CA LYS A 163 3.42 1.25 21.14
C LYS A 163 3.79 0.56 22.46
N ASN A 164 5.08 0.31 22.65
CA ASN A 164 5.65 -0.14 23.92
C ASN A 164 6.86 0.73 24.31
N VAL A 165 7.55 0.35 25.39
CA VAL A 165 8.74 1.09 25.88
C VAL A 165 9.92 1.09 24.89
N LEU A 166 9.96 0.15 23.95
CA LEU A 166 10.98 0.06 22.90
C LEU A 166 10.62 0.90 21.67
N GLY A 167 9.33 1.16 21.43
CA GLY A 167 8.88 2.02 20.34
C GLY A 167 7.52 1.62 19.76
N PHE A 168 7.28 2.12 18.55
CA PHE A 168 6.12 1.75 17.73
C PHE A 168 6.43 0.45 16.97
N GLY A 169 5.43 -0.43 16.88
CA GLY A 169 5.46 -1.60 16.00
C GLY A 169 5.01 -1.26 14.58
N GLU A 170 4.62 -2.27 13.83
CA GLU A 170 4.12 -2.10 12.47
C GLU A 170 2.72 -1.46 12.45
N MET A 171 2.48 -0.64 11.43
CA MET A 171 1.16 -0.08 11.17
C MET A 171 0.28 -1.11 10.49
N ARG A 172 -0.96 -1.23 10.95
CA ARG A 172 -2.00 -2.00 10.26
C ARG A 172 -3.04 -1.10 9.63
N GLN A 173 -3.44 -1.44 8.41
CA GLN A 173 -4.61 -0.84 7.76
C GLN A 173 -5.90 -1.28 8.44
N THR A 174 -6.90 -0.40 8.46
CA THR A 174 -8.24 -0.73 8.95
C THR A 174 -9.05 -1.46 7.89
N THR A 175 -9.99 -2.30 8.31
CA THR A 175 -11.05 -2.82 7.43
C THR A 175 -12.37 -2.17 7.80
N PRO A 176 -13.02 -1.37 6.93
CA PRO A 176 -12.62 -1.03 5.55
C PRO A 176 -11.43 -0.05 5.49
N ASP A 177 -10.71 -0.04 4.36
CA ASP A 177 -9.49 0.76 4.15
C ASP A 177 -9.74 2.26 4.24
N SER A 178 -10.97 2.71 3.93
CA SER A 178 -11.37 4.10 4.09
C SER A 178 -12.85 4.25 4.38
N LEU A 179 -13.20 5.39 4.97
CA LEU A 179 -14.58 5.77 5.23
C LEU A 179 -14.79 7.25 4.90
N VAL A 180 -15.98 7.58 4.39
CA VAL A 180 -16.42 8.96 4.15
C VAL A 180 -17.51 9.29 5.17
N PRO A 181 -17.27 10.21 6.12
CA PRO A 181 -18.30 10.61 7.06
C PRO A 181 -19.51 11.18 6.31
N PRO A 182 -20.73 10.77 6.69
CA PRO A 182 -21.94 11.20 5.98
C PRO A 182 -22.11 12.72 6.10
N LYS A 183 -22.60 13.34 5.03
CA LYS A 183 -23.00 14.75 5.07
C LYS A 183 -24.14 14.89 6.07
N GLN A 184 -24.02 15.88 6.96
CA GLN A 184 -25.12 16.19 7.86
C GLN A 184 -26.34 16.63 7.02
N PRO A 185 -27.56 16.17 7.35
CA PRO A 185 -28.75 16.69 6.71
C PRO A 185 -28.80 18.20 6.91
N PRO A 186 -29.28 18.98 5.93
CA PRO A 186 -29.45 20.41 6.10
C PRO A 186 -30.24 20.72 7.37
N GLY A 187 -29.88 21.82 8.03
CA GLY A 187 -30.70 22.36 9.10
C GLY A 187 -32.13 22.62 8.63
N LYS A 188 -33.05 22.73 9.58
CA LYS A 188 -34.42 23.17 9.27
C LYS A 188 -34.37 24.49 8.47
N PRO A 189 -35.24 24.69 7.47
CA PRO A 189 -35.29 25.96 6.75
C PRO A 189 -35.58 27.12 7.72
N GLU A 190 -34.76 28.18 7.64
CA GLU A 190 -34.96 29.41 8.40
C GLU A 190 -35.38 30.55 7.47
N SER A 191 -36.05 31.57 7.99
CA SER A 191 -36.41 32.74 7.20
C SER A 191 -35.17 33.57 6.86
N PRO A 192 -34.96 33.96 5.59
CA PRO A 192 -33.82 34.78 5.19
C PRO A 192 -33.87 36.21 5.76
N TYR A 193 -35.01 36.63 6.30
CA TYR A 193 -35.21 37.98 6.82
C TYR A 193 -35.23 38.05 8.35
N HIS A 194 -35.41 36.92 9.05
CA HIS A 194 -35.55 36.92 10.51
C HIS A 194 -35.29 35.54 11.13
N THR A 195 -34.43 35.46 12.13
CA THR A 195 -34.03 34.19 12.79
C THR A 195 -35.19 33.45 13.48
N SER A 196 -36.21 34.17 13.95
CA SER A 196 -37.45 33.58 14.51
C SER A 196 -38.61 33.50 13.51
N GLY A 197 -38.39 33.84 12.24
CA GLY A 197 -39.42 33.84 11.20
C GLY A 197 -39.72 32.44 10.69
N ARG A 198 -40.98 32.17 10.31
CA ARG A 198 -41.34 30.94 9.61
C ARG A 198 -40.62 30.88 8.26
N PRO A 199 -40.18 29.69 7.80
CA PRO A 199 -39.56 29.56 6.48
C PRO A 199 -40.51 30.01 5.37
N LEU A 200 -39.95 30.64 4.35
CA LEU A 200 -40.70 31.26 3.27
C LEU A 200 -40.59 30.42 1.99
N LEU A 201 -41.70 29.87 1.52
CA LEU A 201 -41.78 29.13 0.26
C LEU A 201 -42.02 30.13 -0.88
N LYS A 202 -41.10 30.23 -1.84
CA LYS A 202 -41.32 31.02 -3.07
C LYS A 202 -41.48 30.06 -4.25
N LEU A 203 -42.47 30.33 -5.10
CA LEU A 203 -42.52 29.73 -6.42
C LEU A 203 -41.38 30.34 -7.24
N VAL A 204 -40.40 29.52 -7.63
CA VAL A 204 -39.44 29.90 -8.66
C VAL A 204 -40.07 29.48 -9.99
N SER A 205 -40.77 30.38 -10.67
CA SER A 205 -41.17 30.11 -12.05
C SER A 205 -39.92 30.18 -12.92
N GLY A 206 -39.61 29.07 -13.59
CA GLY A 206 -38.51 29.02 -14.56
C GLY A 206 -38.80 29.95 -15.73
N THR A 207 -37.78 30.72 -16.11
CA THR A 207 -37.66 31.35 -17.44
C THR A 207 -36.78 30.47 -18.31
#